data_AF-A0A845E908-F1
#
_entry.id   AF-A0A845E908-F1
#
_cell.length_a   1.000
_cell.length_b   1.000
_cell.length_c   1.000
_cell.angle_alpha   90.00
_cell.angle_beta   90.00
_cell.angle_gamma   90.00
#
_symmetry.space_group_name_H-M   'P 1'
#
loop_
_entity.id
_entity.type
_entity.pdbx_description
1 polymer ?
#
loop_
_entity_poly.entity_id
_entity_poly.type
_entity_poly.pdbx_seq_one_letter_code
_entity_poly.pdbx_strand_id
1 'polypeptide(L)'
;MTPKRKQKLFVILGLVSLTAIAVGLTLYALRANINLFFSPVQIAQGDAPLERTIRAGGMVKEGSVSRDPDSLNVEFQVTDYVDDLDVYYSGILPDLFR
;
A
#
# COMPACT_ATOMS: atom_id res chain seq x y z
N MET A 1 29.96 -41.88 3.02
CA MET A 1 28.99 -41.76 1.89
C MET A 1 29.71 -42.12 0.60
N THR A 2 29.05 -42.78 -0.35
CA THR A 2 29.66 -43.04 -1.66
C THR A 2 29.81 -41.74 -2.46
N PRO A 3 30.86 -41.58 -3.28
CA PRO A 3 31.13 -40.35 -4.01
C PRO A 3 29.93 -39.90 -4.88
N LYS A 4 29.22 -40.84 -5.50
CA LYS A 4 27.98 -40.57 -6.26
C LYS A 4 26.85 -40.00 -5.39
N ARG A 5 26.69 -40.48 -4.15
CA ARG A 5 25.69 -39.95 -3.20
C ARG A 5 26.06 -38.55 -2.72
N LYS A 6 27.35 -38.28 -2.48
CA LYS A 6 27.85 -36.94 -2.08
C LYS A 6 27.62 -35.91 -3.19
N GLN A 7 27.89 -36.26 -4.44
CA GLN A 7 27.64 -35.39 -5.60
C GLN A 7 26.15 -35.07 -5.77
N LYS A 8 25.25 -36.08 -5.68
CA LYS A 8 23.80 -35.85 -5.72
C LYS A 8 23.33 -34.94 -4.60
N LEU A 9 23.85 -35.11 -3.38
CA LEU A 9 23.50 -34.25 -2.25
C LEU A 9 23.87 -32.79 -2.51
N PHE A 10 25.07 -32.51 -3.05
CA PHE A 10 25.46 -31.14 -3.40
C PHE A 10 24.60 -30.53 -4.49
N VAL A 11 24.23 -31.31 -5.51
CA VAL A 11 23.31 -30.84 -6.56
C VAL A 11 21.94 -30.48 -5.98
N ILE A 12 21.39 -31.33 -5.11
CA ILE A 12 20.11 -31.07 -4.44
C ILE A 12 20.19 -29.83 -3.55
N LEU A 13 21.24 -29.69 -2.74
CA LEU A 13 21.44 -28.52 -1.89
C LEU A 13 21.59 -27.24 -2.72
N GLY A 14 22.30 -27.29 -3.84
CA GLY A 14 22.42 -26.17 -4.77
C GLY A 14 21.06 -25.75 -5.32
N LEU A 15 20.27 -26.70 -5.79
CA LEU A 15 18.91 -26.47 -6.29
C LEU A 15 18.01 -25.86 -5.21
N VAL A 16 17.98 -26.45 -4.01
CA VAL A 16 17.17 -25.95 -2.89
C VAL A 16 17.57 -24.52 -2.51
N SER A 17 18.87 -24.24 -2.44
CA SER A 17 19.38 -22.90 -2.10
C SER A 17 18.98 -21.88 -3.15
N LEU A 18 19.09 -22.23 -4.44
CA LEU A 18 18.78 -21.34 -5.54
C LEU A 18 17.27 -21.04 -5.61
N THR A 19 16.42 -22.05 -5.38
CA THR A 19 14.97 -21.86 -5.26
C THR A 19 14.62 -21.00 -4.05
N ALA A 20 15.25 -21.22 -2.89
CA ALA A 20 15.01 -20.42 -1.69
C ALA A 20 15.35 -18.94 -1.91
N ILE A 21 16.47 -18.65 -2.58
CA ILE A 21 16.87 -17.28 -2.95
C ILE A 21 15.83 -16.67 -3.89
N ALA A 22 15.42 -17.39 -4.93
CA ALA A 22 14.43 -16.90 -5.88
C ALA A 22 13.10 -16.54 -5.19
N VAL A 23 12.58 -17.45 -4.35
CA VAL A 23 11.34 -17.21 -3.59
C VAL A 23 11.50 -16.03 -2.63
N GLY A 24 12.64 -15.96 -1.91
CA GLY A 24 12.92 -14.85 -1.00
C GLY A 24 12.92 -13.49 -1.70
N LEU A 25 13.56 -13.40 -2.86
CA LEU A 25 13.55 -12.18 -3.68
C LEU A 25 12.15 -11.84 -4.21
N THR A 26 11.38 -12.83 -4.65
CA THR A 26 9.99 -12.60 -5.09
C THR A 26 9.12 -12.06 -3.95
N LEU A 27 9.20 -12.65 -2.76
CA LEU A 27 8.44 -12.18 -1.59
C LEU A 27 8.86 -10.76 -1.18
N TYR A 28 10.16 -10.46 -1.24
CA TYR A 28 10.68 -9.13 -0.98
C TYR A 28 10.15 -8.09 -1.96
N ALA A 29 10.18 -8.40 -3.26
CA ALA A 29 9.64 -7.52 -4.31
C ALA A 29 8.12 -7.32 -4.19
N LEU A 30 7.39 -8.37 -3.78
CA LEU A 30 5.95 -8.28 -3.57
C LEU A 30 5.60 -7.32 -2.42
N ARG A 31 6.40 -7.31 -1.34
CA ARG A 31 6.20 -6.38 -0.21
C ARG A 31 6.23 -4.91 -0.65
N ALA A 32 7.02 -4.56 -1.66
CA ALA A 32 7.06 -3.21 -2.21
C ALA A 32 5.83 -2.85 -3.07
N ASN A 33 5.09 -3.85 -3.57
CA ASN A 33 3.92 -3.70 -4.43
C ASN A 33 2.57 -3.89 -3.71
N ILE A 34 2.58 -4.15 -2.40
CA ILE A 34 1.32 -4.19 -1.64
C ILE A 34 0.75 -2.78 -1.62
N ASN A 35 -0.51 -2.64 -2.06
CA ASN A 35 -1.25 -1.37 -2.02
C ASN A 35 -1.14 -0.77 -0.61
N LEU A 36 -0.42 0.34 -0.52
CA LEU A 36 -0.13 1.05 0.71
C LEU A 36 -1.38 1.78 1.17
N PHE A 37 -2.23 1.08 1.91
CA PHE A 37 -3.44 1.63 2.48
C PHE A 37 -3.16 2.12 3.90
N PHE A 38 -3.40 3.41 4.16
CA PHE A 38 -3.18 4.03 5.45
C PHE A 38 -4.44 4.78 5.91
N SER A 39 -4.73 4.74 7.21
CA SER A 39 -5.79 5.57 7.81
C SER A 39 -5.29 6.98 8.15
N PRO A 40 -6.19 7.97 8.35
CA PRO A 40 -5.85 9.30 8.83
C PRO A 40 -4.87 9.31 10.01
N VAL A 41 -5.11 8.52 11.06
CA VAL A 41 -4.21 8.47 12.23
C VAL A 41 -2.80 7.98 11.88
N GLN A 42 -2.67 6.98 10.99
CA GLN A 42 -1.37 6.46 10.55
C GLN A 42 -0.61 7.49 9.71
N ILE A 43 -1.33 8.26 8.89
CA ILE A 43 -0.74 9.34 8.10
C ILE A 43 -0.27 10.46 9.03
N ALA A 44 -1.09 10.85 10.00
CA ALA A 44 -0.74 11.87 11.00
C ALA A 44 0.48 11.47 11.86
N GLN A 45 0.62 10.17 12.16
CA GLN A 45 1.77 9.62 12.90
C GLN A 45 3.04 9.45 12.06
N GLY A 46 2.97 9.64 10.74
CA GLY A 46 4.12 9.51 9.84
C GLY A 46 4.45 8.08 9.43
N ASP A 47 3.53 7.12 9.61
CA ASP A 47 3.69 5.75 9.11
C ASP A 47 3.61 5.68 7.59
N ALA A 48 2.94 6.67 6.98
CA ALA A 48 2.79 6.79 5.54
C ALA A 48 4.07 7.34 4.88
N PRO A 49 4.61 6.66 3.86
CA PRO A 49 5.79 7.09 3.14
C PRO A 49 5.50 8.32 2.25
N LEU A 50 6.32 9.36 2.35
CA LEU A 50 6.14 10.63 1.64
C LEU A 50 6.54 10.58 0.16
N GLU A 51 7.42 9.65 -0.23
CA GLU A 51 8.04 9.61 -1.57
C GLU A 51 7.27 8.77 -2.59
N ARG A 52 6.08 8.26 -2.24
CA ARG A 52 5.30 7.38 -3.12
C ARG A 52 3.81 7.61 -2.95
N THR A 53 3.06 7.28 -4.00
CA THR A 53 1.60 7.32 -3.96
C THR A 53 1.09 6.28 -2.96
N ILE A 54 0.20 6.74 -2.08
CA ILE A 54 -0.49 5.92 -1.08
C ILE A 54 -1.99 5.96 -1.33
N ARG A 55 -2.72 5.04 -0.70
CA ARG A 55 -4.18 5.06 -0.64
C ARG A 55 -4.57 5.44 0.78
N ALA A 56 -5.14 6.62 0.96
CA ALA A 56 -5.72 7.00 2.24
C ALA A 56 -7.13 6.42 2.37
N GLY A 57 -7.46 5.87 3.53
CA GLY A 57 -8.73 5.22 3.80
C GLY A 57 -9.42 5.74 5.04
N GLY A 58 -10.72 5.97 4.97
CA GLY A 58 -11.51 6.38 6.12
C GLY A 58 -12.94 6.70 5.69
N MET A 59 -13.69 7.33 6.58
CA MET A 59 -15.03 7.82 6.32
C MET A 59 -14.99 9.30 5.97
N VAL A 60 -15.87 9.73 5.07
CA VAL A 60 -16.04 11.16 4.81
C VAL A 60 -16.72 11.78 6.02
N LYS A 61 -16.15 12.86 6.55
CA LYS A 61 -16.73 13.57 7.68
C LYS A 61 -17.98 14.32 7.22
N GLU A 62 -19.07 14.16 7.97
CA GLU A 62 -20.35 14.81 7.64
C GLU A 62 -20.20 16.33 7.54
N GLY A 63 -20.78 16.92 6.49
CA GLY A 63 -20.73 18.37 6.26
C GLY A 63 -19.37 18.92 5.80
N SER A 64 -18.35 18.08 5.61
CA SER A 64 -17.02 18.52 5.18
C SER A 64 -16.88 18.71 3.67
N VAL A 65 -17.78 18.14 2.87
CA VAL A 65 -17.70 18.15 1.41
C VAL A 65 -18.03 19.53 0.86
N SER A 66 -17.01 20.24 0.38
CA SER A 66 -17.09 21.54 -0.29
C SER A 66 -16.78 21.37 -1.77
N ARG A 67 -17.69 21.79 -2.65
CA ARG A 67 -17.50 21.73 -4.10
C ARG A 67 -17.36 23.14 -4.65
N ASP A 68 -16.36 23.34 -5.49
CA ASP A 68 -16.18 24.60 -6.21
C ASP A 68 -17.29 24.76 -7.27
N PRO A 69 -18.00 25.90 -7.33
CA PRO A 69 -19.04 26.13 -8.33
C PRO A 69 -18.50 26.28 -9.76
N ASP A 70 -17.25 26.72 -9.93
CA ASP A 70 -16.67 27.09 -11.21
C ASP A 70 -15.66 26.06 -11.73
N SER A 71 -15.35 25.01 -10.96
CA SER A 71 -14.38 23.98 -11.31
C SER A 71 -14.79 22.57 -10.86
N LEU A 72 -14.00 21.55 -11.22
CA LEU A 72 -14.17 20.16 -10.74
C LEU A 72 -13.45 19.90 -9.41
N ASN A 73 -13.06 20.96 -8.70
CA ASN A 73 -12.36 20.83 -7.43
C ASN A 73 -13.36 20.55 -6.31
N VAL A 74 -13.00 19.60 -5.46
CA VAL A 74 -13.76 19.18 -4.30
C VAL A 74 -12.81 19.01 -3.14
N GLU A 75 -13.14 19.63 -2.02
CA GLU A 75 -12.40 19.54 -0.77
C GLU A 75 -13.29 18.82 0.24
N PHE A 76 -12.73 17.86 0.97
CA PHE A 76 -13.45 17.15 2.02
C PHE A 76 -12.49 16.60 3.06
N GLN A 77 -13.03 16.26 4.23
CA GLN A 77 -12.25 15.64 5.30
C GLN A 77 -12.55 14.15 5.37
N VAL A 78 -11.50 13.36 5.49
CA VAL A 78 -11.58 11.92 5.76
C VAL A 78 -11.16 11.66 7.20
N THR A 79 -12.01 10.97 7.96
CA THR A 79 -11.82 10.67 9.37
C THR A 79 -11.84 9.17 9.63
N ASP A 80 -11.04 8.73 10.59
CA ASP A 80 -11.15 7.40 11.21
C ASP A 80 -11.72 7.46 12.63
N TYR A 81 -12.37 8.59 12.97
CA TYR A 81 -12.85 8.97 14.31
C TYR A 81 -11.76 9.26 15.34
N VAL A 82 -10.48 9.21 14.97
CA VAL A 82 -9.35 9.59 15.82
C VAL A 82 -8.71 10.86 15.28
N ASP A 83 -8.34 10.85 14.00
CA ASP A 83 -7.77 11.99 13.30
C ASP A 83 -8.55 12.29 12.01
N ASP A 84 -8.42 13.53 11.55
CA ASP A 84 -9.00 14.03 10.32
C ASP A 84 -7.89 14.37 9.32
N LEU A 85 -8.12 14.01 8.06
CA LEU A 85 -7.23 14.29 6.93
C LEU A 85 -7.95 15.15 5.90
N ASP A 86 -7.40 16.32 5.60
CA ASP A 86 -7.89 17.19 4.52
C ASP A 86 -7.52 16.59 3.15
N VAL A 87 -8.52 16.42 2.29
CA VAL A 87 -8.37 15.85 0.95
C VAL A 87 -8.81 16.87 -0.09
N TYR A 88 -7.88 17.17 -1.00
CA TYR A 88 -8.12 17.98 -2.20
C TYR A 88 -8.23 17.05 -3.40
N TYR A 89 -9.39 17.06 -4.05
CA TYR A 89 -9.68 16.21 -5.20
C TYR A 89 -10.08 17.07 -6.39
N SER A 90 -9.49 16.80 -7.56
CA SER A 90 -9.86 17.44 -8.83
C SER A 90 -10.38 16.37 -9.78
N GLY A 91 -11.69 16.33 -9.99
CA GLY A 91 -12.32 15.35 -10.88
C GLY A 91 -13.79 15.09 -10.57
N ILE A 92 -14.35 14.12 -11.28
CA ILE A 92 -15.74 13.70 -11.08
C ILE A 92 -15.78 12.70 -9.93
N LEU A 93 -16.43 13.06 -8.83
CA LEU A 93 -16.68 12.14 -7.72
C LEU A 93 -17.68 11.04 -8.15
N PRO A 94 -17.51 9.79 -7.67
CA PRO A 94 -18.49 8.74 -7.90
C PRO A 94 -19.87 9.10 -7.33
N ASP A 95 -20.95 8.66 -7.98
CA ASP A 95 -22.33 8.96 -7.55
C ASP A 95 -22.69 8.48 -6.13
N LEU A 96 -21.96 7.47 -5.63
CA LEU A 96 -22.12 6.95 -4.28
C LEU A 96 -21.46 7.83 -3.20
N PHE A 97 -20.64 8.80 -3.60
CA PHE A 97 -19.95 9.71 -2.69
C PHE A 97 -20.90 10.83 -2.24
N ARG A 98 -21.30 10.78 -0.97
CA ARG A 98 -22.25 11.70 -0.34
C ARG A 98 -21.67 12.26 0.95
#